data_AF-A0A350LXA8-F1
#
_entry.id   AF-A0A350LXA8-F1
#
_cell.length_a   1.000
_cell.length_b   1.000
_cell.length_c   1.000
_cell.angle_alpha   90.00
_cell.angle_beta   90.00
_cell.angle_gamma   90.00
#
_symmetry.space_group_name_H-M   'P 1'
#
loop_
_entity.id
_entity.type
_entity.pdbx_description
1 polymer ?
#
loop_
_entity_poly.entity_id
_entity_poly.type
_entity_poly.pdbx_seq_one_letter_code
_entity_poly.pdbx_strand_id
1 'polypeptide(L)' 'MAVPTSQDMIYCAQVVIGDRNWREGPTGPALAAWLFGRRTRFTHLGMRCTIAWWRGKPYLVGLREAQ' A
#
# COMPACT_ATOMS: atom_id res chain seq x y z
N MET A 1 18.92 19.52 0.35
CA MET A 1 17.77 18.65 0.70
C MET A 1 16.98 18.42 -0.57
N ALA A 2 16.85 17.17 -1.04
CA ALA A 2 16.01 16.90 -2.20
C ALA A 2 14.54 17.13 -1.82
N VAL A 3 13.83 17.96 -2.58
CA VAL A 3 12.39 18.16 -2.38
C VAL A 3 11.69 16.89 -2.85
N PRO A 4 10.85 16.23 -2.02
CA PRO A 4 10.13 15.04 -2.43
C PRO A 4 9.20 15.38 -3.60
N THR A 5 9.20 14.54 -4.63
CA THR A 5 8.33 14.76 -5.78
C THR A 5 6.87 14.50 -5.41
N SER A 6 5.92 15.04 -6.18
CA SER A 6 4.49 14.76 -5.98
C SER A 6 4.17 13.27 -5.99
N GLN A 7 4.94 12.48 -6.73
CA GLN A 7 4.77 11.03 -6.84
C GLN A 7 5.26 10.30 -5.58
N ASP A 8 6.35 10.76 -4.96
CA ASP A 8 6.83 10.24 -3.68
C ASP A 8 5.80 10.44 -2.57
N MET A 9 5.17 11.62 -2.53
CA MET A 9 4.10 11.90 -1.57
C MET A 9 2.89 10.99 -1.77
N ILE A 10 2.49 10.71 -3.03
CA ILE A 10 1.40 9.78 -3.34
C ILE A 10 1.72 8.36 -2.86
N TYR A 11 2.93 7.85 -3.16
CA TYR A 11 3.31 6.52 -2.72
C TYR A 11 3.38 6.39 -1.21
N CYS A 12 3.94 7.39 -0.53
CA CYS A 12 3.99 7.42 0.93
C CYS A 12 2.57 7.41 1.52
N ALA A 13 1.65 8.24 1.01
CA ALA A 13 0.26 8.26 1.45
C ALA A 13 -0.44 6.91 1.24
N GLN A 14 -0.22 6.26 0.09
CA GLN A 14 -0.80 4.94 -0.19
C GLN A 14 -0.29 3.86 0.77
N VAL A 15 1.01 3.87 1.11
CA VAL A 15 1.59 2.93 2.07
C VAL A 15 1.01 3.16 3.47
N VAL A 16 0.98 4.40 3.95
CA VAL A 16 0.51 4.75 5.29
C VAL A 16 -0.99 4.43 5.45
N ILE A 17 -1.82 4.86 4.50
CA ILE A 17 -3.27 4.58 4.53
C ILE A 17 -3.51 3.07 4.35
N GLY A 18 -2.72 2.42 3.50
CA GLY A 18 -2.79 0.98 3.28
C GLY A 18 -2.47 0.16 4.52
N ASP A 19 -1.40 0.50 5.24
CA ASP A 19 -1.01 -0.18 6.49
C ASP A 19 -2.07 0.03 7.57
N ARG A 20 -2.57 1.26 7.70
CA ARG A 20 -3.67 1.57 8.62
C ARG A 20 -4.92 0.74 8.32
N ASN A 21 -5.35 0.67 7.07
CA ASN A 21 -6.53 -0.13 6.68
C ASN A 21 -6.30 -1.64 6.87
N TRP A 22 -5.05 -2.11 6.80
CA TRP A 22 -4.71 -3.51 7.02
C TRP A 22 -4.67 -3.88 8.50
N ARG A 23 -4.10 -3.01 9.35
CA ARG A 23 -3.92 -3.25 10.79
C ARG A 23 -5.11 -2.86 11.65
N GLU A 24 -5.72 -1.70 11.37
CA GLU A 24 -6.83 -1.13 12.16
C GLU A 24 -8.19 -1.36 11.51
N GLY A 25 -8.21 -1.73 10.22
CA GLY A 25 -9.44 -1.94 9.48
C GLY A 25 -10.15 -3.25 9.84
N PRO A 26 -11.45 -3.37 9.51
CA PRO A 26 -12.17 -4.62 9.69
C PRO A 26 -11.54 -5.74 8.85
N THR A 27 -11.42 -6.92 9.46
CA THR A 27 -10.73 -8.09 8.87
C THR A 27 -11.40 -8.62 7.61
N GLY A 28 -12.73 -8.49 7.49
CA GLY A 28 -13.48 -8.91 6.29
C GLY A 28 -13.03 -8.19 5.02
N PRO A 29 -13.09 -6.85 4.95
CA PRO A 29 -12.57 -6.07 3.82
C PRO A 29 -11.08 -6.28 3.55
N ALA A 30 -10.25 -6.47 4.58
CA ALA A 30 -8.84 -6.76 4.41
C ALA A 30 -8.63 -8.13 3.72
N LEU A 31 -9.32 -9.18 4.17
CA LEU A 31 -9.31 -10.50 3.52
C LEU A 31 -9.85 -10.44 2.09
N ALA A 32 -10.94 -9.71 1.86
CA ALA A 32 -11.49 -9.53 0.52
C ALA A 32 -10.53 -8.77 -0.41
N ALA A 33 -9.86 -7.74 0.10
CA ALA A 33 -8.80 -7.05 -0.62
C ALA A 33 -7.63 -7.98 -0.95
N TRP A 34 -7.25 -8.84 -0.01
CA TRP A 34 -6.15 -9.78 -0.21
C TRP A 34 -6.46 -10.84 -1.27
N LEU A 35 -7.69 -11.39 -1.27
CA LEU A 35 -8.13 -12.45 -2.17
C LEU A 35 -8.56 -11.93 -3.55
N PHE A 36 -9.33 -10.84 -3.60
CA PHE A 36 -10.02 -10.37 -4.82
C PHE A 36 -9.64 -8.95 -5.23
N GLY A 37 -8.85 -8.24 -4.41
CA GLY A 37 -8.45 -6.86 -4.69
C GLY A 37 -7.44 -6.75 -5.82
N ARG A 38 -7.50 -5.65 -6.56
CA ARG A 38 -6.50 -5.33 -7.60
C ARG A 38 -5.17 -5.02 -6.93
N ARG A 39 -4.09 -5.69 -7.34
CA ARG A 39 -2.76 -5.53 -6.74
C ARG A 39 -1.93 -4.52 -7.53
N THR A 40 -1.43 -3.49 -6.85
CA THR A 40 -0.43 -2.55 -7.36
C THR A 40 0.88 -2.81 -6.63
N ARG A 41 1.96 -3.00 -7.39
CA ARG A 41 3.31 -3.19 -6.87
C ARG A 41 4.18 -2.05 -7.35
N PHE A 42 4.91 -1.42 -6.44
CA PHE A 42 5.87 -0.37 -6.76
C PHE A 42 7.06 -0.46 -5.83
N THR A 43 8.19 0.08 -6.29
CA THR A 43 9.40 0.21 -5.49
C THR A 43 9.55 1.67 -5.12
N HIS A 44 9.63 1.96 -3.82
CA HIS A 44 9.81 3.32 -3.30
C HIS A 44 10.76 3.27 -2.10
N LEU A 45 11.75 4.15 -2.06
CA LEU A 45 12.79 4.21 -1.01
C LEU A 45 13.50 2.86 -0.77
N GLY A 46 13.76 2.08 -1.83
CA GLY A 46 14.37 0.75 -1.70
C GLY A 46 13.43 -0.31 -1.11
N MET A 47 12.15 0.00 -0.94
CA MET A 47 11.13 -0.94 -0.47
C MET A 47 10.18 -1.30 -1.61
N ARG A 48 9.98 -2.60 -1.82
CA ARG A 48 8.93 -3.16 -2.66
C ARG A 48 7.61 -3.22 -1.90
N CYS A 49 6.74 -2.27 -2.17
CA CYS A 49 5.41 -2.17 -1.60
C CYS A 49 4.40 -2.93 -2.47
N THR A 50 3.52 -3.70 -1.84
CA THR A 50 2.36 -4.35 -2.49
C THR A 50 1.09 -3.86 -1.83
N ILE A 51 0.29 -3.13 -2.60
CA ILE A 51 -1.00 -2.61 -2.17
C ILE A 51 -2.11 -3.35 -2.90
N ALA A 52 -3.07 -3.88 -2.16
CA ALA A 52 -4.31 -4.40 -2.70
C ALA A 52 -5.41 -3.35 -2.60
N TRP A 53 -6.15 -3.16 -3.69
CA TRP A 53 -7.25 -2.20 -3.77
C TRP A 53 -8.58 -2.93 -3.68
N TRP A 54 -9.41 -2.53 -2.71
CA TRP A 54 -10.75 -3.08 -2.54
C TRP A 54 -11.77 -1.96 -2.34
N ARG A 55 -12.79 -1.91 -3.20
CA ARG A 55 -13.83 -0.86 -3.21
C ARG A 55 -13.23 0.57 -3.14
N GLY A 56 -12.14 0.81 -3.86
CA GLY A 56 -11.45 2.11 -3.90
C GLY A 56 -10.55 2.43 -2.69
N LYS A 57 -10.42 1.51 -1.72
CA LYS A 57 -9.53 1.68 -0.57
C LYS A 57 -8.23 0.89 -0.74
N PRO A 58 -7.06 1.46 -0.42
CA PRO A 58 -5.79 0.75 -0.43
C PRO A 58 -5.61 -0.06 0.86
N TYR A 59 -5.01 -1.24 0.73
CA TYR A 59 -4.63 -2.13 1.82
C TYR A 59 -3.19 -2.59 1.60
N LEU A 60 -2.29 -2.36 2.55
CA LEU A 60 -0.90 -2.77 2.44
C LEU A 60 -0.78 -4.25 2.79
N VAL A 61 -0.64 -5.09 1.77
CA VAL A 61 -0.61 -6.56 1.92
C VAL A 61 0.80 -7.13 1.94
N GLY A 62 1.80 -6.31 1.58
CA GLY A 62 3.19 -6.73 1.60
C GLY A 62 4.14 -5.54 1.52
N LEU A 63 5.17 -5.58 2.35
CA LEU A 63 6.27 -4.63 2.36
C LEU A 63 7.55 -5.45 2.49
N ARG A 64 8.47 -5.33 1.52
CA ARG A 64 9.74 -6.05 1.51
C ARG A 64 10.84 -5.13 1.00
N GLU A 65 12.08 -5.36 1.39
CA GLU A 65 13.21 -4.67 0.78
C GLU A 65 13.34 -5.07 -0.69
N ALA A 66 13.60 -4.09 -1.55
CA ALA A 66 14.00 -4.32 -2.93
C ALA A 66 15.49 -4.65 -2.91
N GLN A 67 15.80 -5.95 -2.97
CA GLN A 67 17.15 -6.45 -3.17
C GLN A 67 17.75 -5.96 -4.49
#